data_AF-A0A1I5CM19-F1
#
_entry.id   AF-A0A1I5CM19-F1
#
_cell.length_a   1.000
_cell.length_b   1.000
_cell.length_c   1.000
_cell.angle_alpha   90.00
_cell.angle_beta   90.00
_cell.angle_gamma   90.00
#
_symmetry.space_group_name_H-M   'P 1'
#
loop_
_entity.id
_entity.type
_entity.pdbx_description
1 polymer ?
#
loop_
_entity_poly.entity_id
_entity_poly.type
_entity_poly.pdbx_seq_one_letter_code
_entity_poly.pdbx_strand_id
1 'polypeptide(L)'
;MINQTIDVDLDFASSIEIITWDQPTIQVVAVVKTQDPKYTELFRVELKEEKHTVFITSNSKYVMKAYQKDQELPDIGVIYTNGLDHEFNYQLMVPKNVKLNISSITGEIISDYVKGNIAIDLVNGNIKIKQFEGDLKLDTVNGRIELPGKDSSVIAKTVIGRIETTEELAFHHKENFIGEEVSLENENSQNSIQLNTVNGTIVLN
;
A
#
# COMPACT_ATOMS: atom_id res chain seq x y z
N MET A 1 -7.45 19.96 16.22
CA MET A 1 -7.46 18.74 15.37
C MET A 1 -6.59 17.72 16.07
N ILE A 2 -7.13 16.55 16.40
CA ILE A 2 -6.33 15.46 16.98
C ILE A 2 -5.48 14.92 15.83
N ASN A 3 -4.16 15.10 15.89
CA ASN A 3 -3.23 14.65 14.87
C ASN A 3 -2.96 13.15 15.08
N GLN A 4 -3.98 12.33 14.84
CA GLN A 4 -3.93 10.88 15.04
C GLN A 4 -3.28 10.21 13.82
N THR A 5 -2.25 9.41 14.08
CA THR A 5 -1.61 8.57 13.06
C THR A 5 -2.23 7.17 13.14
N ILE A 6 -2.47 6.56 12.00
CA ILE A 6 -2.85 5.15 11.88
C ILE A 6 -1.69 4.46 11.17
N ASP A 7 -1.09 3.49 11.85
CA ASP A 7 0.07 2.75 11.35
C ASP A 7 -0.34 1.29 11.16
N VAL A 8 -0.23 0.80 9.94
CA VAL A 8 -0.83 -0.45 9.50
C VAL A 8 0.26 -1.37 8.95
N ASP A 9 0.48 -2.50 9.60
CA ASP A 9 1.41 -3.54 9.18
C ASP A 9 0.61 -4.83 8.90
N LEU A 10 0.36 -5.06 7.61
CA LEU A 10 -0.43 -6.19 7.13
C LEU A 10 0.40 -7.05 6.20
N ASP A 11 1.53 -7.52 6.70
CA ASP A 11 2.44 -8.43 6.01
C ASP A 11 1.71 -9.56 5.26
N PHE A 12 2.24 -9.92 4.10
CA PHE A 12 1.68 -10.97 3.24
C PHE A 12 0.22 -10.75 2.82
N ALA A 13 -0.26 -9.50 2.80
CA ALA A 13 -1.57 -9.19 2.26
C ALA A 13 -1.69 -9.67 0.80
N SER A 14 -2.88 -10.17 0.47
CA SER A 14 -3.28 -10.41 -0.92
C SER A 14 -3.87 -9.14 -1.50
N SER A 15 -4.80 -8.51 -0.76
CA SER A 15 -5.37 -7.22 -1.11
C SER A 15 -5.64 -6.36 0.12
N ILE A 16 -5.54 -5.04 -0.04
CA ILE A 16 -5.95 -4.04 0.95
C ILE A 16 -6.78 -2.98 0.22
N GLU A 17 -8.08 -2.95 0.49
CA GLU A 17 -8.97 -1.88 0.04
C GLU A 17 -8.99 -0.77 1.10
N ILE A 18 -8.67 0.47 0.69
CA ILE A 18 -8.69 1.64 1.58
C ILE A 18 -9.94 2.46 1.29
N ILE A 19 -10.69 2.79 2.35
CA ILE A 19 -11.88 3.62 2.29
C ILE A 19 -11.74 4.75 3.32
N THR A 20 -11.76 6.00 2.86
CA THR A 20 -11.84 7.16 3.77
C THR A 20 -13.29 7.62 3.96
N TRP A 21 -13.70 7.84 5.20
CA TRP A 21 -15.10 8.17 5.53
C TRP A 21 -15.25 9.25 6.62
N ASP A 22 -16.49 9.70 6.81
CA ASP A 22 -16.83 10.80 7.74
C ASP A 22 -17.07 10.33 9.19
N GLN A 23 -16.86 9.05 9.50
CA GLN A 23 -17.00 8.51 10.85
C GLN A 23 -15.68 8.62 11.63
N PRO A 24 -15.70 8.99 12.93
CA PRO A 24 -14.51 9.08 13.77
C PRO A 24 -14.07 7.69 14.28
N THR A 25 -14.23 6.66 13.46
CA THR A 25 -13.96 5.26 13.82
C THR A 25 -13.07 4.62 12.78
N ILE A 26 -12.22 3.71 13.22
CA ILE A 26 -11.44 2.83 12.36
C ILE A 26 -12.16 1.48 12.32
N GLN A 27 -12.37 0.94 11.13
CA GLN A 27 -12.85 -0.43 10.96
C GLN A 27 -11.90 -1.22 10.06
N VAL A 28 -11.67 -2.47 10.45
CA VAL A 28 -10.87 -3.42 9.70
C VAL A 28 -11.71 -4.66 9.51
N VAL A 29 -11.96 -5.01 8.25
CA VAL A 29 -12.58 -6.28 7.88
C VAL A 29 -11.50 -7.13 7.24
N ALA A 30 -11.25 -8.32 7.81
CA ALA A 30 -10.31 -9.28 7.26
C ALA A 30 -11.07 -10.51 6.75
N VAL A 31 -10.82 -10.88 5.49
CA VAL A 31 -11.32 -12.12 4.88
C VAL A 31 -10.12 -13.00 4.59
N VAL A 32 -10.02 -14.08 5.34
CA VAL A 32 -8.87 -14.99 5.29
C VAL A 32 -9.30 -16.34 4.75
N LYS A 33 -8.55 -16.84 3.78
CA LYS A 33 -8.67 -18.18 3.24
C LYS A 33 -7.32 -18.87 3.37
N THR A 34 -7.33 -20.08 3.90
CA THR A 34 -6.14 -20.93 4.00
C THR A 34 -6.47 -22.32 3.47
N GLN A 35 -5.45 -23.09 3.07
CA GLN A 35 -5.66 -24.46 2.59
C GLN A 35 -6.39 -25.38 3.60
N ASP A 36 -6.12 -25.19 4.89
CA ASP A 36 -6.78 -25.92 5.98
C ASP A 36 -7.39 -24.93 6.99
N PRO A 37 -8.67 -25.09 7.40
CA PRO A 37 -9.32 -24.26 8.40
C PRO A 37 -8.53 -24.06 9.70
N LYS A 38 -7.72 -25.05 10.13
CA LYS A 38 -6.91 -24.92 11.34
C LYS A 38 -5.96 -23.72 11.31
N TYR A 39 -5.50 -23.31 10.12
CA TYR A 39 -4.63 -22.13 9.97
C TYR A 39 -5.43 -20.83 9.95
N THR A 40 -6.65 -20.84 9.39
CA THR A 40 -7.56 -19.69 9.46
C THR A 40 -7.90 -19.39 10.93
N GLU A 41 -8.09 -20.44 11.75
CA GLU A 41 -8.36 -20.28 13.19
C GLU A 41 -7.20 -19.64 13.98
N LEU A 42 -5.97 -19.69 13.46
CA LEU A 42 -4.80 -19.03 14.06
C LEU A 42 -4.73 -17.53 13.72
N PHE A 43 -5.41 -17.09 12.66
CA PHE A 43 -5.28 -15.74 12.14
C PHE A 43 -5.91 -14.70 13.06
N ARG A 44 -5.19 -13.61 13.33
CA ARG A 44 -5.64 -12.50 14.16
C ARG A 44 -5.16 -11.18 13.56
N VAL A 45 -6.01 -10.17 13.72
CA VAL A 45 -5.64 -8.76 13.58
C VAL A 45 -5.66 -8.15 14.98
N GLU A 46 -4.60 -7.43 15.34
CA GLU A 46 -4.48 -6.71 16.59
C GLU A 46 -4.57 -5.20 16.35
N LEU A 47 -5.31 -4.51 17.20
CA LEU A 47 -5.33 -3.06 17.25
C LEU A 47 -4.76 -2.62 18.59
N LYS A 48 -3.75 -1.75 18.57
CA LYS A 48 -3.11 -1.19 19.77
C LYS A 48 -3.05 0.32 19.64
N GLU A 49 -3.47 1.03 20.69
CA GLU A 49 -3.36 2.48 20.74
C GLU A 49 -2.21 2.86 21.67
N GLU A 50 -1.26 3.63 21.15
CA GLU A 50 -0.17 4.21 21.93
C GLU A 50 -0.01 5.70 21.61
N LYS A 51 -0.12 6.54 22.65
CA LYS A 51 -0.02 8.00 22.54
C LYS A 51 -1.04 8.59 21.55
N HIS A 52 -0.60 8.90 20.33
CA HIS A 52 -1.40 9.49 19.25
C HIS A 52 -1.42 8.59 18.00
N THR A 53 -1.03 7.32 18.15
CA THR A 53 -0.95 6.36 17.06
C THR A 53 -1.83 5.14 17.36
N VAL A 54 -2.64 4.74 16.38
CA VAL A 54 -3.32 3.45 16.37
C VAL A 54 -2.52 2.52 15.46
N PHE A 55 -1.99 1.44 16.02
CA PHE A 55 -1.31 0.38 15.31
C PHE A 55 -2.31 -0.72 14.95
N ILE A 56 -2.33 -1.13 13.69
CA ILE A 56 -3.13 -2.24 13.17
C ILE A 56 -2.15 -3.27 12.60
N THR A 57 -2.08 -4.44 13.21
CA THR A 57 -1.13 -5.48 12.77
C THR A 57 -1.82 -6.82 12.55
N SER A 58 -1.32 -7.63 11.61
CA SER A 58 -1.78 -9.02 11.43
C SER A 58 -0.70 -10.03 11.79
N ASN A 59 -1.11 -11.24 12.18
CA ASN A 59 -0.18 -12.34 12.42
C ASN A 59 -0.01 -13.29 11.21
N SER A 60 -0.27 -12.81 9.99
CA SER A 60 -0.17 -13.60 8.74
C SER A 60 1.15 -14.38 8.62
N LYS A 61 2.27 -13.77 8.97
CA LYS A 61 3.60 -14.40 9.03
C LYS A 61 3.62 -15.65 9.92
N TYR A 62 2.97 -15.58 11.07
CA TYR A 62 2.85 -16.72 11.99
C TYR A 62 2.00 -17.83 11.38
N VAL A 63 0.86 -17.48 10.76
CA VAL A 63 -0.01 -18.44 10.06
C VAL A 63 0.75 -19.18 8.96
N MET A 64 1.51 -18.46 8.13
CA MET A 64 2.32 -19.05 7.06
C MET A 64 3.45 -19.93 7.59
N LYS A 65 4.08 -19.54 8.70
CA LYS A 65 5.12 -20.35 9.36
C LYS A 65 4.54 -21.63 9.98
N ALA A 66 3.34 -21.58 10.55
CA ALA A 66 2.65 -22.77 11.05
C ALA A 66 2.37 -23.77 9.92
N TYR A 67 1.91 -23.28 8.77
CA TYR A 67 1.74 -24.12 7.58
C TYR A 67 3.06 -24.73 7.10
N GLN A 68 4.11 -23.92 6.92
CA GLN A 68 5.41 -24.39 6.46
C GLN A 68 6.01 -25.47 7.37
N LYS A 69 5.84 -25.32 8.69
CA LYS A 69 6.28 -26.30 9.67
C LYS A 69 5.55 -27.63 9.51
N ASP A 70 4.23 -27.61 9.35
CA ASP A 70 3.43 -28.83 9.15
C ASP A 70 3.72 -29.52 7.81
N GLN A 71 4.15 -28.76 6.80
CA GLN A 71 4.61 -29.27 5.51
C GLN A 71 6.10 -29.67 5.50
N GLU A 72 6.78 -29.62 6.65
CA GLU A 72 8.22 -29.92 6.77
C GLU A 72 9.11 -29.10 5.81
N LEU A 73 8.70 -27.87 5.47
CA LEU A 73 9.45 -26.99 4.58
C LEU A 73 10.66 -26.36 5.31
N PRO A 74 11.75 -26.01 4.58
CA PRO A 74 12.93 -25.41 5.16
C PRO A 74 12.65 -24.08 5.88
N ASP A 75 13.24 -23.87 7.05
CA ASP A 75 13.09 -22.64 7.83
C ASP A 75 14.07 -21.54 7.36
N ILE A 76 13.92 -21.10 6.11
CA ILE A 76 14.77 -20.07 5.47
C ILE A 76 14.03 -18.74 5.27
N GLY A 77 13.09 -18.44 6.16
CA GLY A 77 12.15 -17.32 6.00
C GLY A 77 10.75 -17.79 5.62
N VAL A 78 9.85 -16.86 5.32
CA VAL A 78 8.51 -17.24 4.84
C VAL A 78 8.64 -17.63 3.38
N ILE A 79 8.36 -18.91 3.10
CA ILE A 79 8.22 -19.41 1.73
C ILE A 79 6.82 -19.08 1.23
N TYR A 80 6.74 -18.14 0.29
CA TYR A 80 5.54 -17.80 -0.47
C TYR A 80 5.74 -18.29 -1.92
N THR A 81 5.19 -19.45 -2.25
CA THR A 81 5.24 -20.02 -3.61
C THR A 81 3.87 -19.88 -4.28
N ASN A 82 3.85 -19.58 -5.57
CA ASN A 82 2.64 -19.66 -6.39
C ASN A 82 2.02 -21.07 -6.22
N GLY A 83 0.79 -21.14 -5.70
CA GLY A 83 0.08 -22.41 -5.42
C GLY A 83 -0.20 -22.71 -3.94
N LEU A 84 0.25 -21.86 -3.01
CA LEU A 84 -0.24 -21.88 -1.62
C LEU A 84 -1.46 -20.95 -1.51
N ASP A 85 -2.66 -21.53 -1.41
CA ASP A 85 -3.94 -20.82 -1.28
C ASP A 85 -4.09 -20.18 0.11
N HIS A 86 -3.16 -19.30 0.49
CA HIS A 86 -3.33 -18.39 1.62
C HIS A 86 -3.65 -17.01 1.06
N GLU A 87 -4.88 -16.58 1.30
CA GLU A 87 -5.34 -15.25 0.93
C GLU A 87 -5.65 -14.46 2.19
N PHE A 88 -5.01 -13.31 2.35
CA PHE A 88 -5.23 -12.37 3.45
C PHE A 88 -5.75 -11.06 2.84
N ASN A 89 -7.07 -10.92 2.78
CA ASN A 89 -7.72 -9.75 2.17
C ASN A 89 -8.25 -8.82 3.26
N TYR A 90 -8.06 -7.52 3.07
CA TYR A 90 -8.41 -6.50 4.05
C TYR A 90 -9.25 -5.39 3.42
N GLN A 91 -10.26 -4.93 4.13
CA GLN A 91 -10.90 -3.64 3.90
C GLN A 91 -10.64 -2.76 5.13
N LEU A 92 -9.99 -1.63 4.90
CA LEU A 92 -9.58 -0.67 5.90
C LEU A 92 -10.39 0.62 5.73
N MET A 93 -11.26 0.89 6.69
CA MET A 93 -12.08 2.10 6.72
C MET A 93 -11.54 3.06 7.78
N VAL A 94 -11.09 4.24 7.37
CA VAL A 94 -10.44 5.22 8.26
C VAL A 94 -11.07 6.61 8.15
N PRO A 95 -11.08 7.41 9.23
CA PRO A 95 -11.55 8.79 9.17
C PRO A 95 -10.79 9.60 8.11
N LYS A 96 -11.47 10.51 7.42
CA LYS A 96 -10.81 11.48 6.52
C LYS A 96 -9.84 12.38 7.30
N ASN A 97 -8.83 12.90 6.61
CA ASN A 97 -7.84 13.85 7.15
C ASN A 97 -6.94 13.29 8.27
N VAL A 98 -6.76 11.97 8.32
CA VAL A 98 -5.77 11.32 9.19
C VAL A 98 -4.44 11.15 8.46
N LYS A 99 -3.38 10.90 9.22
CA LYS A 99 -2.14 10.35 8.68
C LYS A 99 -2.25 8.83 8.69
N LEU A 100 -2.20 8.20 7.52
CA LEU A 100 -2.28 6.75 7.36
C LEU A 100 -0.96 6.24 6.77
N ASN A 101 -0.26 5.38 7.49
CA ASN A 101 0.88 4.64 6.95
C ASN A 101 0.47 3.17 6.81
N ILE A 102 0.74 2.58 5.66
CA ILE A 102 0.50 1.15 5.39
C ILE A 102 1.80 0.53 4.90
N SER A 103 2.19 -0.59 5.50
CA SER A 103 3.27 -1.43 5.04
C SER A 103 2.83 -2.87 4.83
N SER A 104 3.40 -3.51 3.81
CA SER A 104 3.29 -4.95 3.62
C SER A 104 4.40 -5.48 2.69
N ILE A 105 4.85 -6.71 2.94
CA ILE A 105 5.73 -7.44 2.01
C ILE A 105 5.03 -7.72 0.67
N THR A 106 3.73 -8.02 0.66
CA THR A 106 2.96 -8.26 -0.58
C THR A 106 1.62 -7.55 -0.57
N GLY A 107 1.07 -7.27 -1.75
CA GLY A 107 -0.36 -6.96 -1.84
C GLY A 107 -0.77 -6.13 -3.05
N GLU A 108 -2.06 -6.21 -3.36
CA GLU A 108 -2.73 -5.25 -4.23
C GLU A 108 -3.48 -4.23 -3.37
N ILE A 109 -3.00 -2.99 -3.37
CA ILE A 109 -3.65 -1.89 -2.65
C ILE A 109 -4.54 -1.13 -3.62
N ILE A 110 -5.82 -1.05 -3.30
CA ILE A 110 -6.81 -0.36 -4.13
C ILE A 110 -7.56 0.68 -3.32
N SER A 111 -7.90 1.79 -3.97
CA SER A 111 -8.89 2.71 -3.45
C SER A 111 -9.61 3.47 -4.56
N ASP A 112 -10.92 3.60 -4.41
CA ASP A 112 -11.72 4.48 -5.25
C ASP A 112 -11.52 5.95 -4.88
N TYR A 113 -11.44 6.27 -3.58
CA TYR A 113 -11.21 7.63 -3.08
C TYR A 113 -10.52 7.63 -1.71
N VAL A 114 -9.44 8.39 -1.62
CA VAL A 114 -8.75 8.65 -0.34
C VAL A 114 -8.58 10.12 -0.05
N LYS A 115 -8.72 10.51 1.22
CA LYS A 115 -8.47 11.88 1.69
C LYS A 115 -7.62 11.94 2.95
N GLY A 116 -6.45 12.58 2.87
CA GLY A 116 -5.53 12.76 4.00
C GLY A 116 -4.06 12.72 3.58
N ASN A 117 -3.19 12.42 4.54
CA ASN A 117 -1.78 12.17 4.29
C ASN A 117 -1.53 10.66 4.34
N ILE A 118 -1.20 10.05 3.20
CA ILE A 118 -1.16 8.60 3.04
C ILE A 118 0.22 8.19 2.56
N ALA A 119 0.88 7.35 3.35
CA ALA A 119 2.12 6.68 3.02
C ALA A 119 1.86 5.19 2.83
N ILE A 120 2.32 4.63 1.72
CA ILE A 120 2.21 3.20 1.43
C ILE A 120 3.59 2.67 1.03
N ASP A 121 4.06 1.65 1.74
CA ASP A 121 5.33 0.96 1.50
C ASP A 121 5.09 -0.52 1.17
N LEU A 122 5.39 -0.93 -0.06
CA LEU A 122 5.28 -2.32 -0.51
C LEU A 122 6.65 -2.89 -0.94
N VAL A 123 6.86 -4.19 -0.70
CA VAL A 123 7.99 -4.89 -1.33
C VAL A 123 7.58 -5.45 -2.69
N ASN A 124 6.52 -6.24 -2.77
CA ASN A 124 6.02 -6.81 -4.02
C ASN A 124 4.52 -6.59 -4.16
N GLY A 125 4.10 -5.68 -5.02
CA GLY A 125 2.68 -5.36 -5.10
C GLY A 125 2.36 -4.13 -5.91
N ASN A 126 1.06 -4.00 -6.22
CA ASN A 126 0.53 -2.91 -7.02
C ASN A 126 -0.28 -1.96 -6.14
N ILE A 127 -0.28 -0.68 -6.51
CA ILE A 127 -1.08 0.36 -5.86
C ILE A 127 -1.92 1.04 -6.95
N LYS A 128 -3.25 1.05 -6.78
CA LYS A 128 -4.18 1.72 -7.69
C LYS A 128 -5.11 2.65 -6.90
N ILE A 129 -5.02 3.94 -7.15
CA ILE A 129 -5.88 4.96 -6.53
C ILE A 129 -6.62 5.71 -7.61
N LYS A 130 -7.95 5.68 -7.62
CA LYS A 130 -8.74 6.34 -8.68
C LYS A 130 -8.90 7.85 -8.45
N GLN A 131 -9.05 8.27 -7.20
CA GLN A 131 -9.23 9.67 -6.81
C GLN A 131 -8.59 9.91 -5.45
N PHE A 132 -8.07 11.12 -5.22
CA PHE A 132 -7.52 11.49 -3.93
C PHE A 132 -7.58 12.99 -3.65
N GLU A 133 -7.45 13.36 -2.37
CA GLU A 133 -7.25 14.73 -1.90
C GLU A 133 -6.26 14.73 -0.73
N GLY A 134 -5.17 15.51 -0.85
CA GLY A 134 -4.10 15.58 0.14
C GLY A 134 -2.75 15.06 -0.37
N ASP A 135 -1.95 14.50 0.54
CA ASP A 135 -0.58 14.09 0.28
C ASP A 135 -0.47 12.57 0.12
N LEU A 136 0.14 12.11 -0.97
CA LEU A 136 0.42 10.70 -1.21
C LEU A 136 1.94 10.47 -1.29
N LYS A 137 2.44 9.49 -0.53
CA LYS A 137 3.79 8.94 -0.67
C LYS A 137 3.68 7.44 -0.91
N LEU A 138 3.96 6.99 -2.12
CA LEU A 138 3.74 5.61 -2.54
C LEU A 138 5.06 4.99 -3.00
N ASP A 139 5.46 3.92 -2.34
CA ASP A 139 6.73 3.25 -2.53
C ASP A 139 6.49 1.76 -2.81
N THR A 140 7.10 1.21 -3.88
CA THR A 140 7.14 -0.25 -4.11
C THR A 140 8.49 -0.72 -4.63
N VAL A 141 9.04 -1.83 -4.13
CA VAL A 141 10.28 -2.38 -4.70
C VAL A 141 9.99 -3.00 -6.07
N ASN A 142 9.02 -3.92 -6.14
CA ASN A 142 8.57 -4.51 -7.40
C ASN A 142 7.06 -4.32 -7.55
N GLY A 143 6.64 -3.64 -8.62
CA GLY A 143 5.22 -3.56 -8.97
C GLY A 143 4.81 -2.31 -9.72
N ARG A 144 3.50 -2.07 -9.77
CA ARG A 144 2.90 -0.97 -10.51
C ARG A 144 2.21 0.01 -9.58
N ILE A 145 2.45 1.30 -9.78
CA ILE A 145 1.69 2.37 -9.14
C ILE A 145 0.85 3.08 -10.21
N GLU A 146 -0.45 3.23 -10.00
CA GLU A 146 -1.38 3.89 -10.93
C GLU A 146 -2.31 4.86 -10.17
N LEU A 147 -2.28 6.13 -10.55
CA LEU A 147 -3.14 7.19 -9.97
C LEU A 147 -3.24 8.39 -10.91
N PRO A 148 -4.27 9.25 -10.75
CA PRO A 148 -4.33 10.51 -11.48
C PRO A 148 -3.18 11.45 -11.07
N GLY A 149 -2.58 12.14 -12.04
CA GLY A 149 -1.55 13.17 -11.79
C GLY A 149 -2.10 14.60 -11.85
N LYS A 150 -3.31 14.78 -12.41
CA LYS A 150 -3.92 16.10 -12.63
C LYS A 150 -4.11 16.87 -11.31
N ASP A 151 -4.02 18.20 -11.42
CA ASP A 151 -4.26 19.14 -10.31
C ASP A 151 -3.37 18.91 -9.08
N SER A 152 -2.20 18.29 -9.26
CA SER A 152 -1.27 17.89 -8.19
C SER A 152 0.16 18.35 -8.49
N SER A 153 0.96 18.57 -7.46
CA SER A 153 2.42 18.59 -7.60
C SER A 153 2.94 17.17 -7.48
N VAL A 154 3.80 16.73 -8.41
CA VAL A 154 4.18 15.32 -8.56
C VAL A 154 5.69 15.19 -8.69
N ILE A 155 6.25 14.21 -7.99
CA ILE A 155 7.60 13.70 -8.20
C ILE A 155 7.50 12.18 -8.28
N ALA A 156 7.85 11.61 -9.43
CA ALA A 156 7.84 10.18 -9.68
C ALA A 156 9.24 9.70 -10.08
N LYS A 157 9.70 8.60 -9.46
CA LYS A 157 11.05 8.05 -9.68
C LYS A 157 11.01 6.53 -9.81
N THR A 158 11.81 5.98 -10.71
CA THR A 158 12.08 4.54 -10.78
C THR A 158 13.55 4.28 -11.09
N VAL A 159 14.12 3.16 -10.63
CA VAL A 159 15.52 2.81 -10.89
C VAL A 159 15.66 1.92 -12.13
N ILE A 160 14.87 0.86 -12.21
CA ILE A 160 14.83 -0.12 -13.30
C ILE A 160 13.36 -0.30 -13.71
N GLY A 161 12.81 0.68 -14.39
CA GLY A 161 11.39 0.73 -14.64
C GLY A 161 11.02 1.72 -15.72
N ARG A 162 9.74 2.07 -15.75
CA ARG A 162 9.21 3.08 -16.66
C ARG A 162 8.16 3.95 -15.98
N ILE A 163 8.09 5.21 -16.38
CA ILE A 163 7.05 6.15 -15.98
C ILE A 163 6.20 6.48 -17.22
N GLU A 164 4.92 6.13 -17.17
CA GLU A 164 3.93 6.40 -18.22
C GLU A 164 3.08 7.58 -17.78
N THR A 165 3.02 8.64 -18.59
CA THR A 165 2.23 9.85 -18.32
C THR A 165 1.24 10.11 -19.45
N THR A 166 0.08 10.70 -19.15
CA THR A 166 -0.86 11.19 -20.16
C THR A 166 -0.39 12.54 -20.73
N GLU A 167 -0.54 12.74 -22.04
CA GLU A 167 -0.04 13.93 -22.77
C GLU A 167 -0.65 15.26 -22.30
N GLU A 168 -1.81 15.23 -21.63
CA GLU A 168 -2.46 16.43 -21.07
C GLU A 168 -1.69 17.02 -19.88
N LEU A 169 -0.75 16.28 -19.29
CA LEU A 169 0.03 16.70 -18.13
C LEU A 169 1.42 17.18 -18.58
N ALA A 170 1.73 18.44 -18.29
CA ALA A 170 2.98 19.10 -18.69
C ALA A 170 4.17 18.71 -17.79
N PHE A 171 4.53 17.43 -17.80
CA PHE A 171 5.61 16.88 -17.00
C PHE A 171 7.02 17.29 -17.52
N HIS A 172 7.92 17.56 -16.58
CA HIS A 172 9.35 17.65 -16.82
C HIS A 172 9.98 16.26 -16.69
N HIS A 173 10.54 15.75 -17.78
CA HIS A 173 11.21 14.45 -17.81
C HIS A 173 12.72 14.62 -17.62
N LYS A 174 13.30 13.81 -16.73
CA LYS A 174 14.74 13.69 -16.52
C LYS A 174 15.14 12.22 -16.59
N GLU A 175 15.64 11.82 -17.75
CA GLU A 175 16.24 10.50 -17.93
C GLU A 175 17.71 10.52 -17.49
N ASN A 176 18.11 9.54 -16.67
CA ASN A 176 19.51 9.33 -16.31
C ASN A 176 19.99 7.99 -16.91
N PHE A 177 21.30 7.74 -16.91
CA PHE A 177 21.86 6.46 -17.38
C PHE A 177 21.28 5.24 -16.64
N ILE A 178 20.86 5.44 -15.38
CA ILE A 178 20.07 4.49 -14.59
C ILE A 178 18.91 5.27 -13.98
N GLY A 179 17.71 4.76 -14.17
CA GLY A 179 16.48 5.31 -13.61
C GLY A 179 15.87 6.45 -14.40
N GLU A 180 14.59 6.63 -14.17
CA GLU A 180 13.75 7.64 -14.77
C GLU A 180 13.13 8.50 -13.66
N GLU A 181 13.10 9.81 -13.89
CA GLU A 181 12.45 10.76 -13.00
C GLU A 181 11.55 11.68 -13.81
N VAL A 182 10.34 11.89 -13.30
CA VAL A 182 9.35 12.79 -13.88
C VAL A 182 8.81 13.69 -12.78
N SER A 183 8.69 14.99 -13.05
CA SER A 183 8.11 15.95 -12.11
C SER A 183 7.10 16.88 -12.76
N LEU A 184 6.07 17.27 -12.00
CA LEU A 184 5.11 18.30 -12.35
C LEU A 184 5.00 19.25 -11.17
N GLU A 185 5.35 20.51 -11.37
CA GLU A 185 5.17 21.54 -10.37
C GLU A 185 3.84 22.27 -10.63
N ASN A 186 2.96 22.27 -9.65
CA ASN A 186 1.70 23.00 -9.70
C ASN A 186 1.57 23.87 -8.45
N GLU A 187 2.01 25.13 -8.55
CA GLU A 187 2.08 26.08 -7.43
C GLU A 187 0.73 26.37 -6.76
N ASN A 188 -0.39 26.13 -7.46
CA ASN A 188 -1.72 26.35 -6.93
C ASN A 188 -2.36 25.07 -6.34
N SER A 189 -1.68 23.94 -6.44
CA SER A 189 -2.21 22.67 -5.95
C SER A 189 -2.15 22.56 -4.43
N GLN A 190 -3.18 21.95 -3.84
CA GLN A 190 -3.20 21.49 -2.45
C GLN A 190 -2.85 20.00 -2.31
N ASN A 191 -2.56 19.33 -3.44
CA ASN A 191 -2.26 17.91 -3.52
C ASN A 191 -0.78 17.71 -3.86
N SER A 192 -0.12 16.82 -3.13
CA SER A 192 1.28 16.45 -3.37
C SER A 192 1.39 14.94 -3.55
N ILE A 193 2.17 14.52 -4.55
CA ILE A 193 2.41 13.12 -4.87
C ILE A 193 3.92 12.87 -4.93
N GLN A 194 4.39 11.91 -4.15
CA GLN A 194 5.71 11.32 -4.27
C GLN A 194 5.59 9.83 -4.55
N LEU A 195 6.15 9.38 -5.68
CA LEU A 195 6.10 7.99 -6.13
C LEU A 195 7.50 7.45 -6.32
N ASN A 196 7.83 6.32 -5.73
CA ASN A 196 9.10 5.66 -5.98
C ASN A 196 8.92 4.17 -6.27
N THR A 197 9.67 3.67 -7.25
CA THR A 197 9.83 2.23 -7.45
C THR A 197 11.29 1.83 -7.66
N VAL A 198 11.64 0.57 -7.38
CA VAL A 198 12.96 0.05 -7.77
C VAL A 198 12.88 -0.65 -9.12
N ASN A 199 12.00 -1.64 -9.26
CA ASN A 199 11.76 -2.40 -10.48
C ASN A 199 10.26 -2.43 -10.79
N GLY A 200 9.76 -1.36 -11.39
CA GLY A 200 8.32 -1.13 -11.47
C GLY A 200 7.87 -0.23 -12.60
N THR A 201 6.55 -0.10 -12.74
CA THR A 201 5.93 0.87 -13.66
C THR A 201 5.13 1.87 -12.86
N ILE A 202 5.34 3.15 -13.09
CA ILE A 202 4.49 4.21 -12.57
C ILE A 202 3.61 4.70 -13.71
N VAL A 203 2.30 4.82 -13.48
CA VAL A 203 1.33 5.33 -14.44
C VAL A 203 0.63 6.53 -13.81
N LEU A 204 0.79 7.69 -14.44
CA LEU A 204 0.15 8.95 -14.07
C LEU A 204 -0.88 9.29 -15.15
N ASN A 205 -2.16 9.15 -14.79
CA ASN A 205 -3.29 9.40 -15.68
C ASN A 205 -3.75 10.86 -15.65
#